data_AF-A0A5K1GDM6-F1
#
_entry.id   AF-A0A5K1GDM6-F1
#
_cell.length_a   1.000
_cell.length_b   1.000
_cell.length_c   1.000
_cell.angle_alpha   90.00
_cell.angle_beta   90.00
_cell.angle_gamma   90.00
#
_symmetry.space_group_name_H-M   'P 1'
#
loop_
_entity.id
_entity.type
_entity.pdbx_description
1 polymer ?
#
loop_
_entity_poly.entity_id
_entity_poly.type
_entity_poly.pdbx_seq_one_letter_code
_entity_poly.pdbx_strand_id
1 'polypeptide(L)' 'VCQLAEMNPDVLFLQINYEKHKSMCYSLNVHVLPFFRFYRGAQGRVCSFSCTNAT' A
#
# COMPACT_ATOMS: atom_id res chain seq x y z
N VAL A 1 -10.76 0.26 3.76
CA VAL A 1 -10.11 0.99 2.62
C VAL A 1 -11.13 1.65 1.71
N CYS A 2 -12.22 0.98 1.29
CA CYS A 2 -13.24 1.60 0.43
C CYS A 2 -13.83 2.90 1.01
N GLN A 3 -14.25 2.91 2.28
CA GLN A 3 -14.72 4.13 2.96
C GLN A 3 -13.66 5.24 2.97
N LEU A 4 -12.38 4.90 3.16
CA LEU A 4 -11.27 5.87 3.12
C LEU A 4 -11.08 6.46 1.72
N ALA A 5 -11.30 5.66 0.66
CA ALA A 5 -11.25 6.14 -0.72
C ALA A 5 -12.41 7.08 -1.04
N GLU A 6 -13.62 6.77 -0.57
CA GLU A 6 -14.79 7.64 -0.72
C GLU A 6 -14.60 8.98 0.00
N MET A 7 -14.00 8.97 1.19
CA MET A 7 -13.75 10.19 1.97
C MET A 7 -12.58 11.04 1.43
N ASN A 8 -11.72 10.48 0.58
CA ASN A 8 -10.51 11.17 0.08
C ASN A 8 -10.43 11.05 -1.45
N PRO A 9 -11.29 11.77 -2.20
CA PRO A 9 -11.39 11.63 -3.66
C PRO A 9 -10.11 12.02 -4.40
N ASP A 10 -9.27 12.87 -3.81
CA ASP A 10 -7.98 13.31 -4.39
C ASP A 10 -6.85 12.28 -4.23
N VAL A 11 -7.09 11.19 -3.47
CA VAL A 11 -6.10 10.15 -3.22
C VAL A 11 -6.35 8.96 -4.13
N LEU A 12 -5.32 8.57 -4.89
CA LEU A 12 -5.37 7.36 -5.71
C LEU A 12 -5.08 6.11 -4.87
N PHE A 13 -6.05 5.21 -4.77
CA PHE A 13 -5.90 3.91 -4.12
C PHE A 13 -5.57 2.82 -5.15
N LEU A 14 -4.32 2.36 -5.18
CA LEU A 14 -3.89 1.24 -6.03
C LEU A 14 -3.88 -0.06 -5.23
N GLN A 15 -4.75 -1.00 -5.62
CA GLN A 15 -4.78 -2.34 -5.04
C GLN A 15 -3.84 -3.27 -5.81
N ILE A 16 -2.93 -3.92 -5.09
CA ILE A 16 -1.99 -4.87 -5.66
C ILE A 16 -2.28 -6.24 -5.06
N ASN A 17 -2.62 -7.20 -5.92
CA ASN A 17 -2.75 -8.58 -5.50
C ASN A 17 -1.34 -9.20 -5.38
N TYR A 18 -0.97 -9.57 -4.16
CA TYR A 18 0.36 -10.11 -3.82
C TYR A 18 0.69 -11.39 -4.59
N GLU A 19 -0.24 -12.35 -4.64
CA GLU A 19 -0.01 -13.63 -5.32
C GLU A 19 0.25 -13.46 -6.82
N LYS A 20 -0.47 -12.55 -7.47
CA LYS A 20 -0.28 -12.26 -8.90
C LYS A 20 1.01 -11.48 -9.21
N HIS A 21 1.55 -10.73 -8.25
CA HIS A 21 2.70 -9.83 -8.47
C HIS A 21 3.85 -10.09 -7.49
N LYS A 22 4.05 -11.35 -7.09
CA LYS A 22 4.99 -11.75 -6.04
C LYS A 22 6.42 -11.25 -6.28
N SER A 23 6.90 -11.29 -7.52
CA SER A 23 8.25 -10.80 -7.88
C SER A 23 8.41 -9.31 -7.60
N MET A 24 7.43 -8.49 -8.00
CA MET A 24 7.43 -7.05 -7.73
C MET A 24 7.34 -6.77 -6.24
N CYS A 25 6.47 -7.46 -5.50
CA CYS A 25 6.36 -7.29 -4.04
C CYS A 25 7.67 -7.63 -3.33
N TYR A 26 8.36 -8.69 -3.78
CA TYR A 26 9.67 -9.08 -3.25
C TYR A 26 10.75 -8.03 -3.54
N SER A 27 10.85 -7.54 -4.79
CA SER A 27 11.77 -6.44 -5.14
C SER A 27 11.49 -5.15 -4.40
N LEU A 28 10.23 -4.94 -4.00
CA LEU A 28 9.82 -3.82 -3.18
C LEU A 28 9.96 -4.10 -1.67
N ASN A 29 10.59 -5.20 -1.21
CA ASN A 29 10.71 -5.55 0.22
C ASN A 29 9.35 -5.59 0.96
N VAL A 30 8.30 -6.12 0.32
CA VAL A 30 7.00 -6.36 0.94
C VAL A 30 6.91 -7.84 1.31
N HIS A 31 7.01 -8.15 2.61
CA HIS A 31 7.08 -9.54 3.12
C HIS A 31 5.90 -9.92 4.03
N VAL A 32 5.18 -8.94 4.57
CA VAL A 32 4.05 -9.15 5.48
C VAL A 32 2.82 -8.47 4.92
N LEU A 33 1.65 -9.06 5.14
CA LEU A 33 0.37 -8.52 4.69
C LEU A 33 -0.59 -8.37 5.88
N PRO A 34 -1.49 -7.37 5.86
CA PRO A 34 -1.60 -6.30 4.86
C PRO A 34 -0.47 -5.26 4.95
N PHE A 35 -0.08 -4.71 3.80
CA PHE A 35 1.00 -3.71 3.67
C PHE A 35 0.54 -2.49 2.89
N PHE A 36 0.99 -1.31 3.31
CA PHE A 36 0.64 -0.03 2.68
C PHE A 36 1.90 0.78 2.35
N ARG A 37 1.89 1.43 1.18
CA ARG A 37 2.90 2.40 0.77
C ARG A 37 2.23 3.65 0.23
N PHE A 38 2.67 4.80 0.71
CA PHE A 38 2.17 6.08 0.24
C PHE A 38 3.24 6.75 -0.60
N TYR A 39 2.81 7.32 -1.72
CA TYR A 39 3.66 8.07 -2.64
C TYR A 39 3.07 9.45 -2.86
N ARG A 40 3.92 10.47 -3.02
CA ARG A 40 3.48 11.86 -3.26
C ARG A 40 4.37 12.57 -4.27
N GLY A 41 3.94 12.63 -5.53
CA GLY A 41 4.62 13.37 -6.60
C GLY A 41 6.14 13.15 -6.61
N ALA A 42 6.89 14.25 -6.68
CA ALA A 42 8.36 14.23 -6.67
C ALA A 42 8.99 13.76 -5.35
N GLN A 43 8.24 13.70 -4.24
CA GLN A 43 8.75 13.19 -2.96
C GLN A 43 8.90 11.66 -2.97
N GLY A 44 8.34 10.98 -3.98
CA GLY A 44 8.39 9.53 -4.06
C GLY A 44 7.68 8.88 -2.87
N ARG A 45 8.31 7.88 -2.25
CA ARG A 45 7.73 7.12 -1.13
C ARG A 45 7.81 7.91 0.18
N VAL A 46 6.66 8.35 0.68
CA VAL A 46 6.57 9.14 1.92
C VAL A 46 6.24 8.29 3.16
N CYS A 47 5.63 7.11 2.98
CA CYS A 47 5.34 6.20 4.09
C CYS A 47 5.33 4.73 3.63
N SER A 48 5.65 3.81 4.54
CA SER A 48 5.66 2.36 4.29
C SER A 48 5.47 1.62 5.61
N PHE A 49 4.34 0.94 5.79
CA PHE A 49 4.01 0.24 7.03
C PHE A 49 3.13 -0.98 6.78
N SER A 50 3.21 -1.93 7.69
CA SER A 50 2.28 -3.06 7.77
C SER A 50 1.33 -2.87 8.93
N CYS A 51 0.11 -3.36 8.80
CA CYS A 51 -0.81 -3.45 9.91
C CYS A 51 -0.95 -4.93 10.27
N THR A 52 -0.34 -5.35 11.36
CA THR A 52 -0.78 -6.57 12.04
C THR A 52 -1.96 -6.18 12.92
N ASN A 53 -3.00 -7.02 13.02
CA ASN A 53 -4.08 -6.78 13.99
C ASN A 53 -3.44 -6.59 15.38
N ALA A 54 -3.51 -5.38 15.90
CA ALA A 54 -3.24 -5.13 17.31
C ALA A 54 -4.53 -5.52 18.04
N THR A 55 -4.45 -6.60 18.82
CA THR A 55 -5.53 -7.10 19.67
C THR A 55 -5.94 -6.06 20.71
#